data_AF-A0A8T6RNU2-F1
#
_entry.id   AF-A0A8T6RNU2-F1
#
_cell.length_a   1.000
_cell.length_b   1.000
_cell.length_c   1.000
_cell.angle_alpha   90.00
_cell.angle_beta   90.00
_cell.angle_gamma   90.00
#
_symmetry.space_group_name_H-M   'P 1'
#
loop_
_entity.id
_entity.type
_entity.pdbx_description
1 polymer ?
#
loop_
_entity_poly.entity_id
_entity_poly.type
_entity_poly.pdbx_seq_one_letter_code
_entity_poly.pdbx_strand_id
1 'polypeptide(L)'
;MDYFQANKEVKEIIKNAKSMKATNDYLNAVIKITEILNYEVVDLDLVRDCYELLANIMIETEGKYGVDALPLIMNGNLFEDPLIDMNVNIALNAMEQQAIPGSALLNSRDEVIKWLINNTNEFARINILELGNNLGFDSILVRKIIQDAVFDGYLVGQFTSENEFMILPYEQERRQLKCIICYQMIDFDDPNLVRCKFCGSAAHEEEIIKWAEVSKNKCPRCMSELELIRGL
;
A
#
# COMPACT_ATOMS: atom_id res chain seq x y z
N MET A 1 3.00 -21.87 10.30
CA MET A 1 4.17 -21.55 11.14
C MET A 1 3.77 -21.77 12.60
N ASP A 2 4.63 -22.35 13.44
CA ASP A 2 4.32 -22.51 14.87
C ASP A 2 4.70 -21.27 15.70
N TYR A 3 4.17 -21.17 16.93
CA TYR A 3 4.36 -20.03 17.84
C TYR A 3 5.84 -19.69 18.08
N PHE A 4 6.70 -20.70 18.23
CA PHE A 4 8.11 -20.50 18.54
C PHE A 4 8.87 -19.99 17.33
N GLN A 5 8.52 -20.47 16.15
CA GLN A 5 9.09 -20.04 14.89
C GLN A 5 8.68 -18.60 14.55
N ALA A 6 7.40 -18.25 14.72
CA ALA A 6 6.91 -16.88 14.54
C ALA A 6 7.63 -15.89 15.47
N ASN A 7 7.76 -16.24 16.76
CA ASN A 7 8.45 -15.43 17.75
C ASN A 7 9.92 -15.17 17.40
N LYS A 8 10.62 -16.21 16.94
CA LYS A 8 12.03 -16.12 16.57
C LYS A 8 12.22 -15.22 15.35
N GLU A 9 11.38 -15.38 14.33
CA GLU A 9 11.43 -14.58 13.11
C GLU A 9 11.15 -13.09 13.39
N VAL A 10 10.13 -12.77 14.19
CA VAL A 10 9.84 -11.38 14.58
C VAL A 10 11.01 -10.73 15.31
N LYS A 11 11.62 -11.41 16.29
CA LYS A 11 12.78 -10.87 17.02
C LYS A 11 13.95 -10.59 16.10
N GLU A 12 14.15 -11.45 15.11
CA GLU A 12 15.20 -11.27 14.10
C GLU A 12 14.87 -10.10 13.16
N ILE A 13 13.61 -9.96 12.73
CA ILE A 13 13.12 -8.82 11.94
C ILE A 13 13.31 -7.52 12.71
N ILE A 14 12.87 -7.44 13.97
CA ILE A 14 13.01 -6.24 14.80
C ILE A 14 14.48 -5.87 14.97
N LYS A 15 15.33 -6.86 15.25
CA LYS A 15 16.78 -6.65 15.39
C LYS A 15 17.39 -6.10 14.10
N ASN A 16 17.01 -6.67 12.95
CA ASN A 16 17.53 -6.26 11.65
C ASN A 16 16.98 -4.89 11.24
N ALA A 17 15.68 -4.64 11.41
CA ALA A 17 15.03 -3.38 11.07
C ALA A 17 15.62 -2.19 11.86
N LYS A 18 15.90 -2.38 13.16
CA LYS A 18 16.61 -1.37 13.98
C LYS A 18 18.04 -1.06 13.51
N SER A 19 18.64 -1.94 12.70
CA SER A 19 19.98 -1.77 12.16
C SER A 19 20.02 -1.28 10.71
N MET A 20 18.88 -1.36 10.02
CA MET A 20 18.74 -0.96 8.63
C MET A 20 18.49 0.56 8.58
N LYS A 21 19.00 1.24 7.57
CA LYS A 21 18.68 2.66 7.30
C LYS A 21 17.91 2.70 5.99
N ALA A 22 16.63 3.07 6.03
CA ALA A 22 15.73 3.30 4.88
C ALA A 22 16.04 2.53 3.56
N THR A 23 16.15 1.20 3.60
CA THR A 23 16.34 0.32 2.40
C THR A 23 15.09 -0.52 2.07
N ASN A 24 15.13 -1.26 0.96
CA ASN A 24 14.14 -2.30 0.57
C ASN A 24 13.89 -3.36 1.67
N ASP A 25 14.81 -3.50 2.61
CA ASP A 25 14.68 -4.44 3.72
C ASP A 25 13.54 -4.06 4.67
N TYR A 26 13.19 -2.77 4.75
CA TYR A 26 12.04 -2.30 5.52
C TYR A 26 10.70 -2.75 4.93
N LEU A 27 10.53 -2.69 3.61
CA LEU A 27 9.31 -3.17 2.96
C LEU A 27 9.12 -4.69 3.19
N ASN A 28 10.21 -5.46 3.08
CA ASN A 28 10.19 -6.89 3.38
C ASN A 28 9.88 -7.17 4.86
N ALA A 29 10.36 -6.32 5.77
CA ALA A 29 10.01 -6.41 7.19
C ALA A 29 8.52 -6.12 7.42
N VAL A 30 7.96 -5.08 6.79
CA VAL A 30 6.52 -4.76 6.86
C VAL A 30 5.68 -5.92 6.35
N ILE A 31 6.00 -6.49 5.18
CA ILE A 31 5.29 -7.63 4.61
C ILE A 31 5.35 -8.84 5.54
N LYS A 32 6.53 -9.19 6.05
CA LYS A 32 6.66 -10.34 6.98
C LYS A 32 5.96 -10.11 8.31
N ILE A 33 6.05 -8.90 8.87
CA ILE A 33 5.32 -8.56 10.10
C ILE A 33 3.80 -8.68 9.86
N THR A 34 3.31 -8.25 8.69
CA THR A 34 1.92 -8.44 8.28
C THR A 34 1.51 -9.90 8.26
N GLU A 35 2.31 -10.75 7.61
CA GLU A 35 2.06 -12.19 7.55
C GLU A 35 1.99 -12.80 8.95
N ILE A 36 2.88 -12.38 9.86
CA ILE A 36 2.96 -12.91 11.23
C ILE A 36 1.81 -12.41 12.11
N LEU A 37 1.47 -11.12 12.05
CA LEU A 37 0.36 -10.54 12.82
C LEU A 37 -1.00 -11.12 12.41
N ASN A 38 -1.12 -11.62 11.17
CA ASN A 38 -2.32 -12.33 10.70
C ASN A 38 -2.40 -13.78 11.20
N TYR A 39 -1.39 -14.32 11.90
CA TYR A 39 -1.50 -15.62 12.57
C TYR A 39 -2.09 -15.47 13.98
N GLU A 40 -3.09 -16.28 14.33
CA GLU A 40 -3.84 -16.23 15.62
C GLU A 40 -3.01 -16.50 16.90
N VAL A 41 -1.72 -16.85 16.78
CA VAL A 41 -0.91 -17.34 17.91
C VAL A 41 0.40 -16.55 18.01
N VAL A 42 0.32 -15.27 18.40
CA VAL A 42 1.48 -14.42 18.70
C VAL A 42 1.33 -13.81 20.10
N ASP A 43 2.46 -13.68 20.81
CA ASP A 43 2.54 -13.07 22.15
C ASP A 43 2.18 -11.57 22.08
N LEU A 44 1.36 -11.08 23.02
CA LEU A 44 0.90 -9.68 23.08
C LEU A 44 2.04 -8.68 23.18
N ASP A 45 3.10 -9.00 23.93
CA ASP A 45 4.27 -8.11 24.04
C ASP A 45 5.00 -8.00 22.70
N LEU A 46 5.03 -9.10 21.95
CA LEU A 46 5.65 -9.16 20.63
C LEU A 46 4.83 -8.44 19.56
N VAL A 47 3.49 -8.53 19.67
CA VAL A 47 2.54 -7.80 18.85
C VAL A 47 2.77 -6.30 19.04
N ARG A 48 2.87 -5.83 20.29
CA ARG A 48 3.19 -4.44 20.60
C ARG A 48 4.53 -3.99 20.01
N ASP A 49 5.60 -4.78 20.17
CA ASP A 49 6.91 -4.49 19.61
C ASP A 49 6.88 -4.36 18.07
N CYS A 50 6.08 -5.21 17.40
CA CYS A 50 5.85 -5.12 15.96
C CYS A 50 5.18 -3.80 15.57
N TYR A 51 4.17 -3.36 16.31
CA TYR A 51 3.47 -2.11 16.03
C TYR A 51 4.31 -0.88 16.35
N GLU A 52 5.08 -0.88 17.44
CA GLU A 52 6.06 0.16 17.72
C GLU A 52 7.12 0.23 16.60
N LEU A 53 7.56 -0.91 16.07
CA LEU A 53 8.45 -0.95 14.93
C LEU A 53 7.79 -0.34 13.69
N LEU A 54 6.55 -0.75 13.35
CA LEU A 54 5.82 -0.18 12.20
C LEU A 54 5.67 1.34 12.32
N ALA A 55 5.31 1.84 13.50
CA ALA A 55 5.24 3.26 13.80
C ALA A 55 6.58 3.98 13.60
N ASN A 56 7.68 3.38 14.10
CA ASN A 56 9.04 3.93 13.92
C ASN A 56 9.45 3.93 12.44
N ILE A 57 9.12 2.87 11.69
CA ILE A 57 9.36 2.79 10.23
C ILE A 57 8.69 3.97 9.53
N MET A 58 7.44 4.27 9.89
CA MET A 58 6.74 5.40 9.30
C MET A 58 7.41 6.73 9.62
N ILE A 59 7.91 6.94 10.84
CA ILE A 59 8.61 8.18 11.21
C ILE A 59 9.96 8.29 10.48
N GLU A 60 10.79 7.26 10.56
CA GLU A 60 12.15 7.26 9.97
C GLU A 60 12.14 7.37 8.45
N THR A 61 11.05 6.96 7.81
CA THR A 61 10.88 7.05 6.36
C THR A 61 10.03 8.25 5.94
N GLU A 62 9.76 9.16 6.88
CA GLU A 62 8.95 10.36 6.65
C GLU A 62 7.57 10.04 6.04
N GLY A 63 6.99 8.90 6.37
CA GLY A 63 5.69 8.46 5.85
C GLY A 63 5.75 7.75 4.50
N LYS A 64 6.93 7.58 3.89
CA LYS A 64 7.09 6.89 2.59
C LYS A 64 6.48 5.49 2.55
N TYR A 65 6.60 4.73 3.65
CA TYR A 65 5.99 3.41 3.81
C TYR A 65 4.72 3.44 4.69
N GLY A 66 4.16 4.63 4.92
CA GLY A 66 3.00 4.79 5.78
C GLY A 66 1.74 4.13 5.24
N VAL A 67 1.60 4.07 3.92
CA VAL A 67 0.51 3.33 3.24
C VAL A 67 0.60 1.84 3.55
N ASP A 68 1.81 1.31 3.77
CA ASP A 68 2.02 -0.11 4.06
C ASP A 68 1.96 -0.45 5.54
N ALA A 69 2.47 0.42 6.40
CA ALA A 69 2.56 0.15 7.83
C ALA A 69 1.28 0.54 8.60
N LEU A 70 0.60 1.63 8.22
CA LEU A 70 -0.51 2.16 9.00
C LEU A 70 -1.73 1.25 9.04
N PRO A 71 -2.17 0.66 7.92
CA PRO A 71 -3.29 -0.28 7.95
C PRO A 71 -3.11 -1.45 8.91
N LEU A 72 -1.86 -1.88 9.11
CA LEU A 72 -1.51 -2.95 10.02
C LEU A 72 -1.68 -2.50 11.47
N ILE A 73 -1.13 -1.34 11.81
CA ILE A 73 -1.31 -0.71 13.13
C ILE A 73 -2.80 -0.56 13.47
N MET A 74 -3.61 -0.24 12.44
CA MET A 74 -5.07 -0.13 12.59
C MET A 74 -5.75 -1.46 12.90
N ASN A 75 -5.43 -2.52 12.17
CA ASN A 75 -6.03 -3.84 12.41
C ASN A 75 -5.70 -4.41 13.79
N GLY A 76 -4.58 -3.97 14.39
CA GLY A 76 -4.18 -4.37 15.74
C GLY A 76 -4.99 -3.80 16.89
N ASN A 77 -5.91 -2.86 16.64
CA ASN A 77 -6.64 -2.11 17.68
C ASN A 77 -5.72 -1.48 18.75
N LEU A 78 -4.48 -1.11 18.40
CA LEU A 78 -3.49 -0.60 19.37
C LEU A 78 -3.52 0.92 19.57
N PHE A 79 -4.58 1.60 19.14
CA PHE A 79 -4.78 3.03 19.43
C PHE A 79 -5.00 3.34 20.90
N GLU A 80 -5.25 2.32 21.72
CA GLU A 80 -5.29 2.48 23.18
C GLU A 80 -3.90 2.72 23.79
N ASP A 81 -2.80 2.44 23.07
CA ASP A 81 -1.44 2.80 23.51
C ASP A 81 -1.08 4.24 23.09
N PRO A 82 -0.85 5.16 24.05
CA PRO A 82 -0.58 6.57 23.75
C PRO A 82 0.68 6.81 22.91
N LEU A 83 1.69 5.93 23.00
CA LEU A 83 2.91 6.07 22.20
C LEU A 83 2.66 5.69 20.75
N ILE A 84 1.86 4.64 20.53
CA ILE A 84 1.47 4.19 19.20
C ILE A 84 0.59 5.26 18.54
N ASP A 85 -0.42 5.78 19.25
CA ASP A 85 -1.30 6.84 18.74
C ASP A 85 -0.51 8.12 18.35
N MET A 86 0.40 8.58 19.21
CA MET A 86 1.23 9.74 18.90
C MET A 86 2.09 9.53 17.64
N ASN A 87 2.73 8.36 17.51
CA ASN A 87 3.59 8.06 16.37
C ASN A 87 2.80 7.92 15.07
N VAL A 88 1.61 7.32 15.13
CA VAL A 88 0.68 7.25 13.99
C VAL A 88 0.30 8.66 13.54
N ASN A 89 -0.04 9.56 14.47
CA ASN A 89 -0.41 10.94 14.13
C ASN A 89 0.76 11.71 13.49
N ILE A 90 1.99 11.52 13.97
CA ILE A 90 3.19 12.11 13.34
C ILE A 90 3.33 11.61 11.90
N ALA A 91 3.18 10.31 11.71
CA ALA A 91 3.32 9.69 10.41
C ALA A 91 2.22 10.09 9.42
N LEU A 92 0.96 10.16 9.88
CA LEU A 92 -0.17 10.67 9.08
C LEU A 92 0.11 12.08 8.57
N ASN A 93 0.62 12.97 9.42
CA ASN A 93 0.99 14.32 9.00
C ASN A 93 2.11 14.32 7.94
N ALA A 94 3.10 13.45 8.08
CA ALA A 94 4.19 13.32 7.09
C ALA A 94 3.66 12.79 5.74
N MET A 95 2.77 11.78 5.78
CA MET A 95 2.09 11.27 4.59
C MET A 95 1.28 12.35 3.88
N GLU A 96 0.57 13.20 4.62
CA GLU A 96 -0.19 14.33 4.04
C GLU A 96 0.71 15.34 3.33
N GLN A 97 1.90 15.62 3.88
CA GLN A 97 2.85 16.53 3.25
C GLN A 97 3.45 15.97 1.95
N GLN A 98 3.54 14.65 1.84
CA GLN A 98 4.07 13.95 0.65
C GLN A 98 2.98 13.52 -0.34
N ALA A 99 1.71 13.59 0.05
CA ALA A 99 0.61 13.11 -0.75
C ALA A 99 0.46 13.93 -2.03
N ILE A 100 0.34 13.22 -3.15
CA ILE A 100 -0.08 13.83 -4.41
C ILE A 100 -1.58 14.15 -4.26
N PRO A 101 -2.01 15.41 -4.49
CA PRO A 101 -3.41 15.78 -4.38
C PRO A 101 -4.29 14.86 -5.22
N GLY A 102 -5.40 14.37 -4.66
CA GLY A 102 -6.30 13.44 -5.36
C GLY A 102 -6.84 13.96 -6.67
N SER A 103 -6.96 15.28 -6.84
CA SER A 103 -7.34 15.91 -8.12
C SER A 103 -6.32 15.72 -9.24
N ALA A 104 -5.03 15.54 -8.90
CA ALA A 104 -3.98 15.25 -9.88
C ALA A 104 -3.93 13.77 -10.27
N LEU A 105 -4.41 12.88 -9.39
CA LEU A 105 -4.59 11.44 -9.65
C LEU A 105 -5.89 11.15 -10.41
N LEU A 106 -6.93 11.94 -10.13
CA LEU A 106 -8.20 11.93 -10.86
C LEU A 106 -7.91 12.23 -12.34
N ASN A 107 -8.37 11.37 -13.25
CA ASN A 107 -8.11 11.34 -14.70
C ASN A 107 -6.74 10.79 -15.13
N SER A 108 -5.63 11.19 -14.50
CA SER A 108 -4.29 10.74 -14.93
C SER A 108 -4.09 9.23 -14.77
N ARG A 109 -4.60 8.64 -13.69
CA ARG A 109 -4.53 7.19 -13.46
C ARG A 109 -5.23 6.39 -14.56
N ASP A 110 -6.48 6.76 -14.84
CA ASP A 110 -7.30 6.04 -15.82
C ASP A 110 -6.73 6.19 -17.22
N GLU A 111 -6.18 7.35 -17.56
CA GLU A 111 -5.52 7.58 -18.85
C GLU A 111 -4.25 6.74 -19.00
N VAL A 112 -3.39 6.70 -17.99
CA VAL A 112 -2.18 5.87 -17.99
C VAL A 112 -2.54 4.38 -18.09
N ILE A 113 -3.48 3.90 -17.27
CA ILE A 113 -3.90 2.48 -17.29
C ILE A 113 -4.54 2.13 -18.64
N LYS A 114 -5.46 2.96 -19.16
CA LYS A 114 -6.07 2.73 -20.48
C LYS A 114 -5.03 2.75 -21.59
N TRP A 115 -4.06 3.66 -21.54
CA TRP A 115 -2.99 3.71 -22.52
C TRP A 115 -2.18 2.42 -22.49
N LEU A 116 -1.79 1.95 -21.31
CA LEU A 116 -1.04 0.70 -21.15
C LEU A 116 -1.84 -0.47 -21.71
N ILE A 117 -3.10 -0.64 -21.33
CA ILE A 117 -3.94 -1.75 -21.82
C ILE A 117 -4.11 -1.71 -23.35
N ASN A 118 -4.28 -0.51 -23.94
CA ASN A 118 -4.59 -0.38 -25.37
C ASN A 118 -3.35 -0.41 -26.29
N ASN A 119 -2.17 -0.09 -25.78
CA ASN A 119 -0.97 0.16 -26.60
C ASN A 119 0.17 -0.83 -26.32
N THR A 120 -0.05 -1.84 -25.48
CA THR A 120 1.01 -2.77 -25.10
C THR A 120 0.57 -4.22 -25.25
N ASN A 121 1.52 -5.06 -25.64
CA ASN A 121 1.38 -6.50 -25.68
C ASN A 121 2.15 -7.11 -24.49
N GLU A 122 1.96 -8.41 -24.27
CA GLU A 122 2.76 -9.16 -23.29
C GLU A 122 4.27 -8.97 -23.55
N PHE A 123 5.05 -8.85 -22.46
CA PHE A 123 6.50 -8.58 -22.48
C PHE A 123 6.91 -7.22 -23.06
N ALA A 124 5.97 -6.31 -23.34
CA ALA A 124 6.29 -4.96 -23.76
C ALA A 124 7.10 -4.23 -22.68
N ARG A 125 8.15 -3.54 -23.13
CA ARG A 125 8.95 -2.64 -22.29
C ARG A 125 8.52 -1.22 -22.53
N ILE A 126 8.23 -0.51 -21.47
CA ILE A 126 7.71 0.85 -21.48
C ILE A 126 8.74 1.75 -20.83
N ASN A 127 9.17 2.77 -21.57
CA ASN A 127 9.94 3.86 -21.01
C ASN A 127 9.00 4.84 -20.29
N ILE A 128 9.17 5.01 -18.98
CA ILE A 128 8.29 5.84 -18.14
C ILE A 128 8.37 7.32 -18.49
N LEU A 129 9.57 7.79 -18.83
CA LEU A 129 9.78 9.19 -19.20
C LEU A 129 9.10 9.50 -20.54
N GLU A 130 9.20 8.59 -21.50
CA GLU A 130 8.52 8.72 -22.79
C GLU A 130 7.00 8.67 -22.62
N LEU A 131 6.49 7.74 -21.82
CA LEU A 131 5.06 7.64 -21.51
C LEU A 131 4.53 8.93 -20.85
N GLY A 132 5.26 9.45 -19.86
CA GLY A 132 4.93 10.72 -19.21
C GLY A 132 4.86 11.87 -20.21
N ASN A 133 5.87 12.03 -21.06
CA ASN A 133 5.88 13.06 -22.10
C ASN A 133 4.71 12.92 -23.08
N ASN A 134 4.36 11.69 -23.49
CA ASN A 134 3.26 11.43 -24.42
C ASN A 134 1.89 11.76 -23.82
N LEU A 135 1.71 11.55 -22.52
CA LEU A 135 0.46 11.82 -21.81
C LEU A 135 0.41 13.21 -21.15
N GLY A 136 1.52 13.96 -21.18
CA GLY A 136 1.62 15.26 -20.50
C GLY A 136 1.68 15.15 -18.97
N PHE A 137 2.19 14.03 -18.44
CA PHE A 137 2.33 13.78 -17.01
C PHE A 137 3.80 13.69 -16.60
N ASP A 138 4.09 14.13 -15.37
CA ASP A 138 5.40 13.97 -14.76
C ASP A 138 5.77 12.47 -14.59
N SER A 139 7.03 12.11 -14.84
CA SER A 139 7.47 10.71 -14.83
C SER A 139 7.39 10.07 -13.43
N ILE A 140 7.52 10.84 -12.36
CA ILE A 140 7.35 10.37 -10.98
C ILE A 140 5.87 9.99 -10.76
N LEU A 141 4.95 10.82 -11.26
CA LEU A 141 3.51 10.53 -11.19
C LEU A 141 3.14 9.27 -12.00
N VAL A 142 3.62 9.16 -13.24
CA VAL A 142 3.37 7.96 -14.08
C VAL A 142 3.91 6.70 -13.42
N ARG A 143 5.14 6.76 -12.88
CA ARG A 143 5.73 5.65 -12.15
C ARG A 143 4.86 5.22 -10.98
N LYS A 144 4.42 6.19 -10.17
CA LYS A 144 3.56 5.93 -9.02
C LYS A 144 2.24 5.28 -9.43
N ILE A 145 1.60 5.78 -10.49
CA ILE A 145 0.37 5.20 -11.05
C ILE A 145 0.58 3.75 -11.47
N ILE A 146 1.69 3.42 -12.16
CA ILE A 146 1.96 2.06 -12.61
C ILE A 146 2.22 1.13 -11.43
N GLN A 147 3.04 1.55 -10.46
CA GLN A 147 3.24 0.80 -9.21
C GLN A 147 1.90 0.52 -8.54
N ASP A 148 1.02 1.52 -8.54
CA ASP A 148 -0.27 1.41 -7.89
C ASP A 148 -1.21 0.47 -8.64
N ALA A 149 -1.25 0.55 -9.96
CA ALA A 149 -2.03 -0.35 -10.82
C ALA A 149 -1.56 -1.81 -10.73
N VAL A 150 -0.25 -2.05 -10.57
CA VAL A 150 0.30 -3.39 -10.34
C VAL A 150 -0.09 -3.92 -8.97
N PHE A 151 0.07 -3.11 -7.92
CA PHE A 151 -0.33 -3.51 -6.57
C PHE A 151 -1.82 -3.85 -6.50
N ASP A 152 -2.66 -3.02 -7.11
CA ASP A 152 -4.10 -3.18 -7.13
C ASP A 152 -4.55 -4.35 -8.02
N GLY A 153 -3.67 -4.93 -8.85
CA GLY A 153 -3.99 -6.06 -9.74
C GLY A 153 -4.59 -5.69 -11.11
N TYR A 154 -4.56 -4.41 -11.50
CA TYR A 154 -4.97 -3.99 -12.85
C TYR A 154 -3.92 -4.31 -13.91
N LEU A 155 -2.65 -4.37 -13.52
CA LEU A 155 -1.53 -4.68 -14.39
C LEU A 155 -0.69 -5.80 -13.76
N VAL A 156 -0.11 -6.65 -14.59
CA VAL A 156 0.92 -7.60 -14.16
C VAL A 156 2.21 -7.17 -14.83
N GLY A 157 3.23 -6.84 -14.04
CA GLY A 157 4.49 -6.35 -14.56
C GLY A 157 5.48 -5.97 -13.47
N GLN A 158 6.69 -5.62 -13.89
CA GLN A 158 7.77 -5.24 -12.98
C GLN A 158 8.66 -4.15 -13.56
N PHE A 159 9.24 -3.33 -12.68
CA PHE A 159 10.25 -2.36 -13.07
C PHE A 159 11.60 -3.06 -13.26
N THR A 160 12.18 -2.93 -14.44
CA THR A 160 13.52 -3.46 -14.76
C THR A 160 14.62 -2.45 -14.46
N SER A 161 14.27 -1.17 -14.43
CA SER A 161 15.16 -0.07 -14.03
C SER A 161 14.34 1.10 -13.48
N GLU A 162 15.01 2.21 -13.17
CA GLU A 162 14.34 3.43 -12.70
C GLU A 162 13.30 3.98 -13.69
N ASN A 163 13.55 3.81 -14.99
CA ASN A 163 12.74 4.40 -16.06
C ASN A 163 12.11 3.38 -16.99
N GLU A 164 12.17 2.09 -16.68
CA GLU A 164 11.64 1.03 -17.53
C GLU A 164 10.73 0.08 -16.75
N PHE A 165 9.52 -0.13 -17.28
CA PHE A 165 8.53 -1.08 -16.79
C PHE A 165 8.27 -2.15 -17.85
N MET A 166 8.27 -3.43 -17.46
CA MET A 166 7.97 -4.56 -18.33
C MET A 166 6.61 -5.14 -17.96
N ILE A 167 5.71 -5.22 -18.94
CA ILE A 167 4.43 -5.93 -18.79
C ILE A 167 4.68 -7.42 -18.89
N LEU A 168 4.06 -8.19 -18.01
CA LEU A 168 4.12 -9.65 -18.00
C LEU A 168 2.80 -10.23 -18.51
N PRO A 169 2.78 -11.50 -18.93
CA PRO A 169 1.55 -12.19 -19.31
C PRO A 169 0.52 -12.12 -18.18
N TYR A 170 -0.70 -11.74 -18.54
CA TYR A 170 -1.79 -11.65 -17.60
C TYR A 170 -2.54 -12.99 -17.62
N GLU A 171 -2.22 -13.89 -16.68
CA GLU A 171 -3.06 -15.07 -16.44
C GLU A 171 -4.40 -14.60 -15.86
N GLN A 172 -5.43 -14.53 -16.71
CA GLN A 172 -6.76 -14.02 -16.39
C GLN A 172 -7.52 -14.81 -15.31
N GLU A 173 -6.95 -15.89 -14.77
CA GLU A 173 -7.73 -16.90 -14.05
C GLU A 173 -8.34 -16.42 -12.73
N ARG A 174 -7.87 -15.31 -12.13
CA ARG A 174 -8.58 -14.67 -11.00
C ARG A 174 -8.44 -13.15 -11.04
N ARG A 175 -9.52 -12.48 -11.42
CA ARG A 175 -9.69 -11.03 -11.19
C ARG A 175 -9.82 -10.81 -9.69
N GLN A 176 -8.68 -10.72 -9.01
CA GLN A 176 -8.58 -10.42 -7.59
C GLN A 176 -7.80 -9.13 -7.43
N LEU A 177 -8.39 -8.19 -6.70
CA LEU A 177 -7.76 -6.94 -6.28
C LEU A 177 -7.09 -7.16 -4.94
N LYS A 178 -6.12 -6.32 -4.59
CA LYS A 178 -5.56 -6.32 -3.24
C LYS A 178 -6.18 -5.21 -2.41
N CYS A 179 -6.70 -5.53 -1.23
CA CYS A 179 -7.15 -4.54 -0.26
C CYS A 179 -5.95 -3.68 0.18
N ILE A 180 -6.05 -2.36 0.05
CA ILE A 180 -4.99 -1.42 0.48
C ILE A 180 -4.84 -1.33 2.00
N ILE A 181 -5.72 -1.96 2.77
CA ILE A 181 -5.70 -1.93 4.23
C ILE A 181 -5.24 -3.28 4.79
N CYS A 182 -6.04 -4.33 4.60
CA CYS A 182 -5.72 -5.63 5.18
C CYS A 182 -4.82 -6.51 4.30
N TYR A 183 -4.41 -6.05 3.11
CA TYR A 183 -3.55 -6.78 2.15
C TYR A 183 -4.13 -8.11 1.62
N GLN A 184 -5.33 -8.47 2.04
CA GLN A 184 -6.05 -9.65 1.54
C GLN A 184 -6.61 -9.38 0.14
N MET A 185 -6.81 -10.46 -0.62
CA MET A 185 -7.39 -10.39 -1.96
C MET A 185 -8.91 -10.15 -1.86
N ILE A 186 -9.43 -9.29 -2.73
CA ILE A 186 -10.84 -8.96 -2.89
C ILE A 186 -11.27 -9.44 -4.27
N ASP A 187 -12.30 -10.27 -4.36
CA ASP A 187 -12.88 -10.64 -5.65
C ASP A 187 -13.57 -9.40 -6.29
N PHE A 188 -13.50 -9.25 -7.61
CA PHE A 188 -14.08 -8.07 -8.28
C PHE A 188 -15.61 -7.96 -8.12
N ASP A 189 -16.28 -9.10 -7.91
CA ASP A 189 -17.71 -9.25 -7.68
C ASP A 189 -18.07 -9.26 -6.19
N ASP A 190 -17.11 -9.04 -5.29
CA ASP A 190 -17.38 -8.92 -3.85
C ASP A 190 -18.28 -7.69 -3.59
N PRO A 191 -19.46 -7.87 -2.97
CA PRO A 191 -20.37 -6.77 -2.66
C PRO A 191 -19.79 -5.74 -1.67
N ASN A 192 -18.75 -6.11 -0.91
CA ASN A 192 -18.04 -5.25 0.03
C ASN A 192 -16.83 -4.55 -0.61
N LEU A 193 -16.61 -4.70 -1.92
CA LEU A 193 -15.58 -3.97 -2.63
C LEU A 193 -15.96 -2.49 -2.73
N VAL A 194 -15.11 -1.65 -2.15
CA VAL A 194 -15.18 -0.19 -2.30
C VAL A 194 -13.88 0.35 -2.87
N ARG A 195 -13.98 1.47 -3.57
CA ARG A 195 -12.85 2.14 -4.21
C ARG A 195 -12.83 3.61 -3.86
N CYS A 196 -11.64 4.14 -3.64
CA CYS A 196 -11.45 5.58 -3.56
C CYS A 196 -11.76 6.21 -4.94
N LYS A 197 -12.63 7.21 -4.98
CA LYS A 197 -12.97 7.95 -6.21
C LYS A 197 -11.77 8.62 -6.86
N PHE A 198 -10.74 8.99 -6.09
CA PHE A 198 -9.58 9.74 -6.56
C PHE A 198 -8.47 8.86 -7.11
N CYS A 199 -8.02 7.89 -6.32
CA CYS A 199 -6.87 7.04 -6.69
C CYS A 199 -7.28 5.63 -7.14
N GLY A 200 -8.57 5.28 -7.08
CA GLY A 200 -9.10 3.98 -7.52
C GLY A 200 -8.62 2.77 -6.71
N SER A 201 -7.88 3.00 -5.63
CA SER A 201 -7.42 1.96 -4.71
C SER A 201 -8.61 1.23 -4.09
N ALA A 202 -8.49 -0.10 -4.01
CA ALA A 202 -9.54 -0.99 -3.56
C ALA A 202 -9.40 -1.33 -2.07
N ALA A 203 -10.51 -1.44 -1.35
CA ALA A 203 -10.54 -1.89 0.03
C ALA A 203 -11.81 -2.72 0.29
N HIS A 204 -11.76 -3.57 1.31
CA HIS A 204 -12.98 -4.09 1.93
C HIS A 204 -13.69 -2.93 2.64
N GLU A 205 -15.03 -2.87 2.52
CA GLU A 205 -15.84 -1.80 3.09
C GLU A 205 -15.63 -1.63 4.59
N GLU A 206 -15.61 -2.73 5.34
CA GLU A 206 -15.39 -2.72 6.80
C GLU A 206 -14.04 -2.08 7.15
N GLU A 207 -12.98 -2.44 6.42
CA GLU A 207 -11.62 -2.00 6.69
C GLU A 207 -11.44 -0.51 6.39
N ILE A 208 -12.02 -0.01 5.30
CA ILE A 208 -11.92 1.42 4.96
C ILE A 208 -12.75 2.29 5.91
N ILE A 209 -13.85 1.76 6.46
CA ILE A 209 -14.65 2.46 7.46
C ILE A 209 -13.85 2.62 8.76
N LYS A 210 -13.24 1.54 9.27
CA LYS A 210 -12.32 1.59 10.42
C LYS A 210 -11.19 2.60 10.18
N TRP A 211 -10.63 2.61 8.97
CA TRP A 211 -9.62 3.58 8.55
C TRP A 211 -10.11 5.03 8.60
N ALA A 212 -11.30 5.29 8.08
CA ALA A 212 -11.87 6.63 7.99
C ALA A 212 -12.05 7.26 9.39
N GLU A 213 -12.38 6.46 10.39
CA GLU A 213 -12.56 6.92 11.78
C GLU A 213 -11.26 7.51 12.37
N VAL A 214 -10.11 6.90 12.07
CA VAL A 214 -8.81 7.33 12.62
C VAL A 214 -8.14 8.40 11.75
N SER A 215 -8.21 8.23 10.42
CA SER A 215 -7.52 9.11 9.47
C SER A 215 -8.22 10.45 9.22
N LYS A 216 -9.31 10.74 9.93
CA LYS A 216 -10.19 11.89 9.70
C LYS A 216 -10.76 11.88 8.28
N ASN A 217 -11.30 10.72 7.88
CA ASN A 217 -11.93 10.49 6.59
C ASN A 217 -11.00 10.76 5.40
N LYS A 218 -9.74 10.27 5.45
CA LYS A 218 -8.77 10.42 4.34
C LYS A 218 -8.44 9.08 3.70
N CYS A 219 -8.14 9.07 2.40
CA CYS A 219 -7.72 7.86 1.71
C CYS A 219 -6.32 7.39 2.15
N PRO A 220 -6.11 6.09 2.45
CA PRO A 220 -4.79 5.57 2.86
C PRO A 220 -3.69 5.81 1.83
N ARG A 221 -4.09 5.91 0.55
CA ARG A 221 -3.19 6.00 -0.59
C ARG A 221 -2.85 7.44 -0.97
N CYS A 222 -3.88 8.24 -1.22
CA CYS A 222 -3.74 9.60 -1.76
C CYS A 222 -4.04 10.71 -0.75
N MET A 223 -4.37 10.36 0.49
CA MET A 223 -4.71 11.27 1.59
C MET A 223 -5.80 12.31 1.28
N SER A 224 -6.53 12.14 0.17
CA SER A 224 -7.67 12.97 -0.19
C SER A 224 -8.86 12.61 0.68
N GLU A 225 -9.75 13.56 0.91
CA GLU A 225 -11.00 13.31 1.63
C GLU A 225 -11.74 12.13 0.98
N LEU A 226 -12.15 11.17 1.80
CA LEU A 226 -12.58 9.88 1.33
C LEU A 226 -13.97 10.00 0.69
N GLU A 227 -14.01 9.83 -0.62
CA GLU A 227 -15.25 9.62 -1.38
C GLU A 227 -15.22 8.20 -1.94
N LEU A 228 -16.11 7.33 -1.44
CA LEU A 228 -16.16 5.92 -1.81
C LEU A 228 -17.13 5.67 -2.96
N ILE A 229 -16.68 4.87 -3.92
CA ILE A 229 -17.51 4.29 -4.97
C ILE A 229 -17.59 2.79 -4.65
N ARG A 230 -18.81 2.26 -4.51
CA ARG A 230 -19.03 0.80 -4.43
C ARG A 230 -18.78 0.18 -5.80
N GLY A 231 -18.31 -1.07 -5.83
CA GLY A 231 -17.97 -1.80 -7.07
C GLY A 231 -18.96 -1.60 -8.23
N LEU A 232 -18.44 -1.68 -9.46
CA LEU A 232 -19.18 -1.55 -10.72
C LEU A 232 -20.33 -2.56 -10.84
#